data_AF-A0A527G7V3-F1
#
_entry.id   AF-A0A527G7V3-F1
#
_cell.length_a   1.000
_cell.length_b   1.000
_cell.length_c   1.000
_cell.angle_alpha   90.00
_cell.angle_beta   90.00
_cell.angle_gamma   90.00
#
_symmetry.space_group_name_H-M   'P 1'
#
loop_
_entity.id
_entity.type
_entity.pdbx_description
1 polymer ?
#
loop_
_entity_poly.entity_id
_entity_poly.type
_entity_poly.pdbx_seq_one_letter_code
_entity_poly.pdbx_strand_id
1 'polypeptide(L)'
;SYHLPLDAPLTSDIESLAAPMSNWVGRVKGSADIVPAAEAAFRASLTPPGVATMILPADAAWGAVDAVSVGKVKLVPAPAVDMDAVRKVAAAIRTAPGRAGMIVRGKAARADGLAIAGQISTGSDVRLFGEVLIARMQRGRGRVAPTRIPYPVDAAMAVL
;
A
#
# COMPACT_ATOMS: atom_id res chain seq x y z
N SER A 1 -20.72 23.78 6.07
CA SER A 1 -20.37 24.07 7.47
C SER A 1 -20.65 25.49 7.87
N TYR A 2 -21.49 25.69 8.90
CA TYR A 2 -21.86 27.00 9.47
C TYR A 2 -20.75 27.58 10.38
N HIS A 3 -19.92 26.74 10.99
CA HIS A 3 -18.88 27.19 11.92
C HIS A 3 -17.59 27.68 11.23
N LEU A 4 -17.23 27.11 10.08
CA LEU A 4 -16.05 27.53 9.32
C LEU A 4 -16.12 29.01 8.85
N PRO A 5 -17.24 29.50 8.29
CA PRO A 5 -17.40 30.89 7.90
C PRO A 5 -17.31 31.90 9.04
N LEU A 6 -17.51 31.44 10.28
CA LEU A 6 -17.49 32.29 11.48
C LEU A 6 -16.10 32.38 12.10
N ASP A 7 -15.07 31.83 11.43
CA ASP A 7 -13.66 31.85 11.83
C ASP A 7 -13.47 31.66 13.34
N ALA A 8 -14.00 30.53 13.84
CA ALA A 8 -13.91 30.23 15.26
C ALA A 8 -12.43 30.25 15.68
N PRO A 9 -12.06 30.73 16.89
CA PRO A 9 -10.66 30.91 17.32
C PRO A 9 -9.73 29.68 17.24
N LEU A 10 -10.28 28.49 17.01
CA LEU A 10 -9.56 27.22 16.86
C LEU A 10 -9.56 26.68 15.42
N THR A 11 -10.01 27.48 14.44
CA THR A 11 -10.05 27.08 13.03
C THR A 11 -8.62 26.90 12.52
N SER A 12 -8.24 25.65 12.32
CA SER A 12 -6.93 25.27 11.81
C SER A 12 -7.04 24.83 10.34
N ASP A 13 -5.99 25.04 9.57
CA ASP A 13 -5.83 24.41 8.26
C ASP A 13 -5.47 22.93 8.43
N ILE A 14 -6.49 22.14 8.78
CA ILE A 14 -6.36 20.70 9.04
C ILE A 14 -5.91 19.96 7.77
N GLU A 15 -6.31 20.43 6.58
CA GLU A 15 -5.88 19.89 5.30
C GLU A 15 -4.37 19.95 5.15
N SER A 16 -3.78 21.14 5.34
CA SER A 16 -2.33 21.32 5.25
C SER A 16 -1.57 20.53 6.32
N LEU A 17 -2.16 20.32 7.50
CA LEU A 17 -1.58 19.47 8.54
C LEU A 17 -1.64 17.98 8.20
N ALA A 18 -2.73 17.51 7.60
CA ALA A 18 -2.96 16.10 7.29
C ALA A 18 -2.27 15.64 5.99
N ALA A 19 -2.13 16.53 5.02
CA ALA A 19 -1.62 16.20 3.68
C ALA A 19 -0.23 15.53 3.68
N PRO A 20 0.77 15.95 4.49
CA PRO A 20 2.10 15.36 4.45
C PRO A 20 2.16 13.88 4.89
N MET A 21 1.18 13.41 5.66
CA MET A 21 1.17 12.08 6.26
C MET A 21 0.11 11.15 5.65
N SER A 22 -0.66 11.64 4.67
CA SER A 22 -1.82 10.94 4.12
C SER A 22 -1.70 10.73 2.61
N ASN A 23 -2.04 9.53 2.13
CA ASN A 23 -2.20 9.25 0.70
C ASN A 23 -3.42 9.96 0.12
N TRP A 24 -4.38 10.29 0.99
CA TRP A 24 -5.62 10.97 0.64
C TRP A 24 -6.10 11.82 1.82
N VAL A 25 -6.54 13.03 1.52
CA VAL A 25 -7.23 13.92 2.47
C VAL A 25 -8.53 14.37 1.82
N GLY A 26 -9.64 14.26 2.54
CA GLY A 26 -10.92 14.76 2.07
C GLY A 26 -11.74 15.36 3.21
N ARG A 27 -12.50 16.41 2.91
CA ARG A 27 -13.37 17.11 3.86
C ARG A 27 -14.83 16.90 3.49
N VAL A 28 -15.62 16.47 4.47
CA VAL A 28 -17.08 16.36 4.38
C VAL A 28 -17.67 17.77 4.42
N LYS A 29 -18.58 18.11 3.50
CA LYS A 29 -19.20 19.46 3.48
C LYS A 29 -20.50 19.56 4.29
N GLY A 30 -21.20 18.43 4.42
CA GLY A 30 -22.43 18.27 5.18
C GLY A 30 -22.77 16.79 5.39
N SER A 31 -23.84 16.51 6.12
CA SER A 31 -24.21 15.15 6.55
C SER A 31 -24.42 14.16 5.39
N ALA A 32 -24.96 14.62 4.26
CA ALA A 32 -25.15 13.81 3.03
C ALA A 32 -23.85 13.32 2.38
N ASP A 33 -22.71 13.99 2.63
CA ASP A 33 -21.42 13.64 2.01
C ASP A 33 -20.61 12.62 2.83
N ILE A 34 -21.09 12.22 4.03
CA ILE A 34 -20.35 11.33 4.93
C ILE A 34 -20.07 9.98 4.28
N VAL A 35 -21.10 9.33 3.72
CA VAL A 35 -20.96 8.01 3.08
C VAL A 35 -19.99 8.06 1.91
N PRO A 36 -20.16 8.90 0.87
CA PRO A 36 -19.24 8.92 -0.26
C PRO A 36 -17.80 9.30 0.16
N ALA A 37 -17.62 10.20 1.14
CA ALA A 37 -16.30 10.53 1.65
C ALA A 37 -15.64 9.35 2.38
N ALA A 38 -16.40 8.62 3.21
CA ALA A 38 -15.91 7.44 3.92
C ALA A 38 -15.53 6.31 2.94
N GLU A 39 -16.33 6.08 1.91
CA GLU A 39 -15.98 5.09 0.87
C GLU A 39 -14.74 5.50 0.08
N ALA A 40 -14.60 6.80 -0.25
CA ALA A 40 -13.40 7.31 -0.93
C ALA A 40 -12.16 7.15 -0.07
N ALA A 41 -12.24 7.50 1.22
CA ALA A 41 -11.15 7.31 2.19
C ALA A 41 -10.74 5.83 2.30
N PHE A 42 -11.73 4.94 2.40
CA PHE A 42 -11.48 3.50 2.48
C PHE A 42 -10.83 2.93 1.20
N ARG A 43 -11.27 3.35 0.01
CA ARG A 43 -10.60 2.96 -1.24
C ARG A 43 -9.16 3.46 -1.27
N ALA A 44 -8.93 4.72 -0.89
CA ALA A 44 -7.61 5.33 -0.91
C ALA A 44 -6.64 4.69 0.10
N SER A 45 -7.12 4.22 1.25
CA SER A 45 -6.27 3.56 2.26
C SER A 45 -5.76 2.18 1.82
N LEU A 46 -6.29 1.61 0.74
CA LEU A 46 -5.98 0.26 0.27
C LEU A 46 -4.99 0.21 -0.89
N THR A 47 -4.88 1.25 -1.73
CA THR A 47 -4.06 1.19 -2.96
C THR A 47 -3.45 2.56 -3.33
N PRO A 48 -2.13 2.76 -3.12
CA PRO A 48 -1.27 1.91 -2.29
C PRO A 48 -1.73 1.96 -0.83
N PRO A 49 -1.52 0.89 -0.04
CA PRO A 49 -1.85 0.91 1.38
C PRO A 49 -1.21 2.09 2.10
N GLY A 50 -1.98 2.82 2.90
CA GLY A 50 -1.50 3.99 3.61
C GLY A 50 -2.60 4.70 4.39
N VAL A 51 -2.24 5.85 4.98
CA VAL A 51 -3.16 6.66 5.77
C VAL A 51 -4.09 7.43 4.83
N ALA A 52 -5.38 7.40 5.10
CA ALA A 52 -6.38 8.24 4.45
C ALA A 52 -7.11 9.03 5.54
N THR A 53 -7.09 10.36 5.44
CA THR A 53 -7.64 11.25 6.45
C THR A 53 -8.95 11.86 5.96
N MET A 54 -10.05 11.57 6.65
CA MET A 54 -11.34 12.22 6.42
C MET A 54 -11.60 13.26 7.51
N ILE A 55 -11.73 14.53 7.10
CA ILE A 55 -12.07 15.64 7.98
C ILE A 55 -13.59 15.74 8.04
N LEU A 56 -14.15 15.54 9.23
CA LEU A 56 -15.58 15.62 9.50
C LEU A 56 -15.90 16.85 10.36
N PRO A 57 -16.48 17.91 9.78
CA PRO A 57 -16.97 19.05 10.55
C PRO A 57 -18.10 18.65 11.51
N ALA A 58 -18.17 19.32 12.67
CA ALA A 58 -19.17 19.01 13.71
C ALA A 58 -20.63 19.15 13.22
N ASP A 59 -20.91 20.13 12.36
CA ASP A 59 -22.24 20.33 11.78
C ASP A 59 -22.67 19.16 10.87
N ALA A 60 -21.71 18.55 10.17
CA ALA A 60 -21.99 17.36 9.36
C ALA A 60 -22.25 16.14 10.27
N ALA A 61 -21.59 16.05 11.43
CA ALA A 61 -21.74 14.93 12.37
C ALA A 61 -23.12 14.88 13.06
N TRP A 62 -23.82 16.01 13.18
CA TRP A 62 -25.11 16.10 13.85
C TRP A 62 -26.29 16.37 12.90
N GLY A 63 -26.02 16.65 11.62
CA GLY A 63 -27.06 16.88 10.62
C GLY A 63 -27.85 15.61 10.33
N ALA A 64 -29.15 15.76 10.09
CA ALA A 64 -29.99 14.65 9.66
C ALA A 64 -29.51 14.08 8.32
N VAL A 65 -29.64 12.77 8.15
CA VAL A 65 -29.46 12.06 6.89
C VAL A 65 -30.60 11.07 6.72
N ASP A 66 -31.04 10.88 5.49
CA ASP A 66 -31.92 9.76 5.19
C ASP A 66 -31.19 8.44 5.48
N ALA A 67 -31.94 7.40 5.85
CA ALA A 67 -31.37 6.09 6.08
C ALA A 67 -30.74 5.57 4.77
N VAL A 68 -29.40 5.53 4.73
CA VAL A 68 -28.65 4.96 3.61
C VAL A 68 -28.35 3.49 3.89
N SER A 69 -28.72 2.60 2.97
CA SER A 69 -28.27 1.20 3.02
C SER A 69 -26.76 1.16 2.79
N VAL A 70 -25.98 0.96 3.85
CA VAL A 70 -24.52 0.86 3.74
C VAL A 70 -24.15 -0.51 3.15
N GLY A 71 -23.67 -0.51 1.91
CA GLY A 71 -23.15 -1.69 1.22
C GLY A 71 -21.65 -1.88 1.46
N LYS A 72 -21.12 -3.06 1.09
CA LYS A 72 -19.67 -3.25 1.00
C LYS A 72 -19.11 -2.36 -0.11
N VAL A 73 -18.08 -1.57 0.22
CA VAL A 73 -17.38 -0.75 -0.75
C VAL A 73 -16.83 -1.64 -1.87
N LYS A 74 -17.28 -1.39 -3.11
CA LYS A 74 -16.73 -2.05 -4.29
C LYS A 74 -15.31 -1.54 -4.52
N LEU A 75 -14.35 -2.46 -4.47
CA LEU A 75 -12.95 -2.18 -4.76
C LEU A 75 -12.69 -2.38 -6.25
N VAL A 76 -11.90 -1.47 -6.83
CA VAL A 76 -11.43 -1.63 -8.21
C VAL A 76 -10.40 -2.79 -8.22
N PRO A 77 -10.51 -3.76 -9.15
CA PRO A 77 -9.51 -4.79 -9.31
C PRO A 77 -8.13 -4.20 -9.59
N ALA A 78 -7.07 -4.90 -9.20
CA ALA A 78 -5.72 -4.51 -9.59
C ALA A 78 -5.61 -4.48 -11.13
N PRO A 79 -4.85 -3.54 -11.71
CA PRO A 79 -4.62 -3.52 -13.15
C PRO A 79 -3.97 -4.83 -13.60
N ALA A 80 -4.27 -5.23 -14.83
CA ALA A 80 -3.63 -6.39 -15.45
C ALA A 80 -2.12 -6.19 -15.51
N VAL A 81 -1.37 -7.29 -15.36
CA VAL A 81 0.09 -7.27 -15.48
C VAL A 81 0.47 -7.01 -16.95
N ASP A 82 1.39 -6.08 -17.17
CA ASP A 82 2.00 -5.88 -18.48
C ASP A 82 2.93 -7.06 -18.81
N MET A 83 2.47 -7.93 -19.70
CA MET A 83 3.22 -9.11 -20.11
C MET A 83 4.46 -8.77 -20.95
N ASP A 84 4.53 -7.61 -21.59
CA ASP A 84 5.74 -7.18 -22.28
C ASP A 84 6.83 -6.79 -21.30
N ALA A 85 6.48 -6.12 -20.19
CA ALA A 85 7.40 -5.89 -19.08
C ALA A 85 7.92 -7.22 -18.51
N VAL A 86 7.04 -8.20 -18.29
CA VAL A 86 7.44 -9.55 -17.82
C VAL A 86 8.42 -10.22 -18.79
N ARG A 87 8.14 -10.20 -20.10
CA ARG A 87 9.02 -10.79 -21.12
C ARG A 87 10.38 -10.09 -21.16
N LYS A 88 10.41 -8.76 -21.08
CA LYS A 88 11.66 -7.96 -21.05
C LYS A 88 12.52 -8.32 -19.84
N VAL A 89 11.92 -8.37 -18.65
CA VAL A 89 12.64 -8.76 -17.41
C VAL A 89 13.16 -10.19 -17.51
N ALA A 90 12.34 -11.13 -17.99
CA ALA A 90 12.75 -12.53 -18.14
C ALA A 90 13.89 -12.68 -19.16
N ALA A 91 13.88 -11.92 -20.26
CA ALA A 91 14.98 -11.91 -21.22
C ALA A 91 16.27 -11.36 -20.59
N ALA A 92 16.19 -10.25 -19.85
CA ALA A 92 17.35 -9.66 -19.18
C ALA A 92 17.99 -10.62 -18.18
N ILE A 93 17.18 -11.31 -17.37
CA ILE A 93 17.66 -12.34 -16.42
C ILE A 93 18.39 -13.47 -17.17
N ARG A 94 17.82 -13.98 -18.27
CA ARG A 94 18.45 -15.06 -19.06
C ARG A 94 19.79 -14.67 -19.67
N THR A 95 19.98 -13.39 -20.02
CA THR A 95 21.26 -12.90 -20.57
C THR A 95 22.34 -12.66 -19.51
N ALA A 96 22.00 -12.72 -18.22
CA ALA A 96 22.91 -12.38 -17.13
C ALA A 96 22.74 -13.32 -15.93
N PRO A 97 23.00 -14.65 -16.10
CA PRO A 97 22.84 -15.64 -15.04
C PRO A 97 23.70 -15.27 -13.81
N GLY A 98 23.14 -15.44 -12.61
CA GLY A 98 23.79 -15.13 -11.34
C GLY A 98 23.93 -13.65 -11.02
N ARG A 99 23.63 -12.76 -11.99
CA ARG A 99 23.78 -11.30 -11.83
C ARG A 99 22.49 -10.58 -11.47
N ALA A 100 21.36 -11.30 -11.46
CA ALA A 100 20.06 -10.76 -11.09
C ALA A 100 19.74 -11.03 -9.61
N GLY A 101 19.11 -10.05 -8.97
CA GLY A 101 18.55 -10.16 -7.62
C GLY A 101 17.08 -9.75 -7.60
N MET A 102 16.29 -10.42 -6.76
CA MET A 102 14.89 -10.10 -6.52
C MET A 102 14.67 -9.83 -5.04
N ILE A 103 14.02 -8.71 -4.73
CA ILE A 103 13.66 -8.33 -3.36
C ILE A 103 12.15 -8.51 -3.18
N VAL A 104 11.72 -9.38 -2.27
CA VAL A 104 10.30 -9.58 -1.97
C VAL A 104 9.84 -8.71 -0.80
N ARG A 105 8.64 -8.15 -0.97
CA ARG A 105 7.95 -7.32 0.04
C ARG A 105 6.43 -7.48 -0.01
N GLY A 106 5.74 -6.98 1.01
CA GLY A 106 4.28 -6.95 1.05
C GLY A 106 3.63 -8.33 0.82
N LYS A 107 2.75 -8.42 -0.18
CA LYS A 107 2.06 -9.67 -0.55
C LYS A 107 3.01 -10.72 -1.14
N ALA A 108 4.13 -10.33 -1.75
CA ALA A 108 5.11 -11.28 -2.29
C ALA A 108 5.84 -12.07 -1.19
N ALA A 109 5.85 -11.58 0.05
CA ALA A 109 6.37 -12.29 1.21
C ALA A 109 5.31 -13.16 1.93
N ARG A 110 4.25 -13.54 1.22
CA ARG A 110 3.22 -14.51 1.66
C ARG A 110 3.44 -15.84 0.96
N ALA A 111 2.73 -16.88 1.38
CA ALA A 111 2.89 -18.27 0.95
C ALA A 111 3.08 -18.41 -0.57
N ASP A 112 2.09 -17.94 -1.33
CA ASP A 112 2.05 -18.13 -2.79
C ASP A 112 3.13 -17.31 -3.47
N GLY A 113 3.32 -16.07 -3.03
CA GLY A 113 4.37 -15.19 -3.54
C GLY A 113 5.77 -15.74 -3.29
N LEU A 114 6.03 -16.30 -2.10
CA LEU A 114 7.30 -16.92 -1.74
C LEU A 114 7.55 -18.21 -2.53
N ALA A 115 6.50 -19.02 -2.76
CA ALA A 115 6.62 -20.22 -3.57
C ALA A 115 7.04 -19.88 -5.01
N ILE A 116 6.35 -18.92 -5.65
CA ILE A 116 6.68 -18.43 -6.99
C ILE A 116 8.09 -17.82 -7.02
N ALA A 117 8.42 -16.98 -6.02
CA ALA A 117 9.74 -16.36 -5.91
C ALA A 117 10.87 -17.39 -5.80
N GLY A 118 10.67 -18.47 -5.03
CA GLY A 118 11.62 -19.56 -4.94
C GLY A 118 11.78 -20.33 -6.26
N GLN A 119 10.69 -20.60 -6.97
CA GLN A 119 10.74 -21.22 -8.29
C GLN A 119 11.55 -20.40 -9.30
N ILE A 120 11.35 -19.06 -9.32
CA ILE A 120 12.12 -18.15 -10.16
C ILE A 120 13.59 -18.15 -9.74
N SER A 121 13.87 -18.08 -8.43
CA SER A 121 15.22 -18.08 -7.89
C SER A 121 16.01 -19.33 -8.30
N THR A 122 15.42 -20.51 -8.10
CA THR A 122 16.05 -21.79 -8.45
C THR A 122 16.11 -22.02 -9.97
N GLY A 123 15.06 -21.65 -10.71
CA GLY A 123 14.96 -21.93 -12.15
C GLY A 123 15.65 -20.91 -13.06
N SER A 124 16.08 -19.76 -12.54
CA SER A 124 16.67 -18.68 -13.36
C SER A 124 17.92 -18.05 -12.75
N ASP A 125 18.51 -18.69 -11.74
CA ASP A 125 19.74 -18.23 -11.06
C ASP A 125 19.64 -16.78 -10.59
N VAL A 126 18.51 -16.46 -9.94
CA VAL A 126 18.21 -15.14 -9.38
C VAL A 126 18.37 -15.20 -7.87
N ARG A 127 19.17 -14.31 -7.29
CA ARG A 127 19.31 -14.22 -5.83
C ARG A 127 18.03 -13.68 -5.21
N LEU A 128 17.49 -14.38 -4.21
CA LEU A 128 16.23 -14.04 -3.56
C LEU A 128 16.46 -13.39 -2.19
N PHE A 129 16.03 -12.15 -2.08
CA PHE A 129 16.17 -11.33 -0.89
C PHE A 129 14.82 -10.92 -0.28
N GLY A 130 14.80 -10.72 1.02
CA GLY A 130 13.71 -10.03 1.72
C GLY A 130 14.06 -8.57 1.99
N GLU A 131 13.07 -7.68 1.87
CA GLU A 131 13.20 -6.28 2.29
C GLU A 131 13.71 -6.18 3.74
N VAL A 132 14.61 -5.21 4.00
CA VAL A 132 15.27 -5.02 5.30
C VAL A 132 14.23 -4.86 6.42
N LEU A 133 13.24 -3.98 6.22
CA LEU A 133 12.19 -3.66 7.19
C LEU A 133 10.84 -4.22 6.76
N ILE A 134 10.78 -5.51 6.47
CA ILE A 134 9.55 -6.15 6.04
C ILE A 134 8.53 -6.25 7.19
N ALA A 135 7.34 -5.67 7.01
CA ALA A 135 6.29 -5.64 8.04
C ALA A 135 5.78 -7.04 8.45
N ARG A 136 5.76 -7.99 7.50
CA ARG A 136 5.37 -9.39 7.75
C ARG A 136 5.99 -10.27 6.68
N MET A 137 6.51 -11.43 7.08
CA MET A 137 7.00 -12.50 6.22
C MET A 137 6.48 -13.83 6.76
N GLN A 138 5.83 -14.65 5.92
CA GLN A 138 5.44 -15.99 6.35
C GLN A 138 6.63 -16.94 6.28
N ARG A 139 6.86 -17.71 7.35
CA ARG A 139 7.98 -18.66 7.50
C ARG A 139 7.45 -20.01 8.00
N GLY A 140 8.28 -21.04 7.95
CA GLY A 140 7.94 -22.39 8.44
C GLY A 140 8.44 -23.49 7.51
N ARG A 141 8.26 -24.74 7.92
CA ARG A 141 8.65 -25.92 7.14
C ARG A 141 8.04 -25.87 5.73
N GLY A 142 8.86 -26.19 4.71
CA GLY A 142 8.44 -26.23 3.31
C GLY A 142 8.27 -24.87 2.65
N ARG A 143 8.56 -23.76 3.34
CA ARG A 143 8.49 -22.41 2.77
C ARG A 143 9.87 -21.92 2.38
N VAL A 144 9.93 -21.22 1.25
CA VAL A 144 11.11 -20.51 0.78
C VAL A 144 11.49 -19.43 1.79
N ALA A 145 12.78 -19.37 2.14
CA ALA A 145 13.32 -18.41 3.08
C ALA A 145 14.30 -17.45 2.37
N PRO A 146 13.85 -16.27 1.91
CA PRO A 146 14.71 -15.26 1.31
C PRO A 146 15.84 -14.83 2.24
N THR A 147 17.01 -14.53 1.67
CA THR A 147 18.12 -13.92 2.41
C THR A 147 17.74 -12.51 2.84
N ARG A 148 17.89 -12.17 4.12
CA ARG A 148 17.61 -10.81 4.59
C ARG A 148 18.80 -9.91 4.28
N ILE A 149 18.54 -8.77 3.65
CA ILE A 149 19.57 -7.74 3.45
C ILE A 149 19.86 -7.10 4.83
N PRO A 150 21.12 -7.10 5.30
CA PRO A 150 21.49 -6.39 6.53
C PRO A 150 21.22 -4.89 6.43
N TYR A 151 20.93 -4.25 7.56
CA TYR A 151 20.78 -2.79 7.60
C TYR A 151 22.12 -2.04 7.49
N PRO A 152 23.22 -2.46 8.15
CA PRO A 152 24.52 -1.81 7.97
C PRO A 152 25.03 -1.96 6.54
N VAL A 153 25.50 -0.86 5.95
CA VAL A 153 25.88 -0.78 4.53
C VAL A 153 27.00 -1.77 4.20
N ASP A 154 28.06 -1.82 5.01
CA ASP A 154 29.20 -2.71 4.76
C ASP A 154 28.78 -4.19 4.77
N ALA A 155 27.88 -4.55 5.69
CA ALA A 155 27.34 -5.90 5.76
C ALA A 155 26.39 -6.21 4.58
N ALA A 156 25.64 -5.22 4.10
CA ALA A 156 24.81 -5.38 2.90
C ALA A 156 25.67 -5.57 1.65
N MET A 157 26.75 -4.80 1.50
CA MET A 157 27.70 -4.92 0.40
C MET A 157 28.38 -6.29 0.35
N ALA A 158 28.65 -6.92 1.50
CA ALA A 158 29.23 -8.26 1.54
C ALA A 158 28.27 -9.38 1.11
N VAL A 159 26.95 -9.10 1.08
CA VAL A 159 25.90 -10.08 0.73
C VAL A 159 25.39 -9.91 -0.71
N LEU A 160 25.56 -8.71 -1.29
CA LEU A 160 25.14 -8.33 -2.65
C LEU A 160 26.23 -8.55 -3.70
#